data_AF-A0A6L9EVJ0-F1
#
_entry.id   AF-A0A6L9EVJ0-F1
#
_cell.length_a   1.000
_cell.length_b   1.000
_cell.length_c   1.000
_cell.angle_alpha   90.00
_cell.angle_beta   90.00
_cell.angle_gamma   90.00
#
_symmetry.space_group_name_H-M   'P 1'
#
loop_
_entity.id
_entity.type
_entity.pdbx_description
1 polymer ?
#
loop_
_entity_poly.entity_id
_entity_poly.type
_entity_poly.pdbx_seq_one_letter_code
_entity_poly.pdbx_strand_id
1 'polypeptide(L)'
;MIKINKRQLVYLIGIGAFIISTLNVLTYLIKMGVRDFQILIGIEPSLNFWITELSVLLIFIIAEIVILKWFIKNDNYSKENIKKIFVFWIISFLGIEILQFIYPIVATPFILKNYEDVYFSYFNRLNSNRLITIMGSVFAILRYFIFGLILYIGQKLFIKNRYELSEIGKKE
;
A
#
# COMPACT_ATOMS: atom_id res chain seq x y z
N MET A 1 16.02 21.91 -18.22
CA MET A 1 15.97 20.43 -18.18
C MET A 1 16.95 19.94 -17.12
N ILE A 2 16.48 19.36 -16.01
CA ILE A 2 17.38 18.84 -14.95
C ILE A 2 17.98 17.53 -15.48
N LYS A 3 19.30 17.47 -15.71
CA LYS A 3 20.01 16.23 -16.05
C LYS A 3 20.06 15.35 -14.79
N ILE A 4 19.15 14.39 -14.67
CA ILE A 4 19.20 13.37 -13.63
C ILE A 4 20.39 12.45 -13.92
N ASN A 5 21.35 12.36 -12.99
CA ASN A 5 22.46 11.41 -13.11
C ASN A 5 21.93 9.97 -12.94
N LYS A 6 22.49 8.99 -13.66
CA LYS A 6 22.22 7.54 -13.49
C LYS A 6 22.14 7.13 -12.01
N ARG A 7 23.06 7.62 -11.17
CA ARG A 7 23.07 7.32 -9.72
C ARG A 7 21.85 7.86 -8.98
N GLN A 8 21.37 9.06 -9.33
CA GLN A 8 20.17 9.65 -8.74
C GLN A 8 18.91 8.92 -9.18
N LEU A 9 18.85 8.49 -10.45
CA LEU A 9 17.75 7.67 -10.96
C LEU A 9 17.64 6.35 -10.20
N VAL A 10 18.77 5.66 -9.99
CA VAL A 10 18.81 4.41 -9.21
C VAL A 10 18.32 4.62 -7.78
N TYR A 11 18.73 5.72 -7.12
CA TYR A 11 18.24 6.02 -5.77
C TYR A 11 16.73 6.28 -5.72
N LEU A 12 16.19 7.02 -6.69
CA LEU A 12 14.75 7.30 -6.75
C LEU A 12 13.92 6.04 -7.01
N ILE A 13 14.37 5.17 -7.93
CA ILE A 13 13.74 3.88 -8.19
C ILE A 13 13.77 3.01 -6.93
N GLY A 14 14.93 2.95 -6.24
CA GLY A 14 15.08 2.17 -5.01
C GLY A 14 14.14 2.64 -3.88
N ILE A 15 14.04 3.95 -3.66
CA ILE A 15 13.12 4.52 -2.66
C ILE A 15 11.67 4.22 -3.04
N GLY A 16 11.28 4.43 -4.30
CA GLY A 16 9.94 4.14 -4.78
C GLY A 16 9.56 2.66 -4.60
N ALA A 17 10.43 1.74 -5.02
CA ALA A 17 10.23 0.30 -4.84
C ALA A 17 10.09 -0.09 -3.36
N PHE A 18 10.86 0.56 -2.48
CA PHE A 18 10.80 0.32 -1.04
C PHE A 18 9.49 0.82 -0.42
N ILE A 19 8.98 1.98 -0.86
CA ILE A 19 7.68 2.50 -0.43
C ILE A 19 6.55 1.54 -0.84
N ILE A 20 6.53 1.09 -2.10
CA ILE A 20 5.53 0.12 -2.58
C ILE A 20 5.59 -1.16 -1.75
N SER A 21 6.80 -1.68 -1.50
CA SER A 21 6.98 -2.89 -0.70
C SER A 21 6.40 -2.71 0.70
N THR A 22 6.68 -1.56 1.33
CA THR A 22 6.12 -1.22 2.65
C THR A 22 4.59 -1.14 2.62
N LEU A 23 4.01 -0.56 1.58
CA LEU A 23 2.54 -0.51 1.41
C LEU A 23 1.94 -1.90 1.19
N ASN A 24 2.61 -2.77 0.43
CA ASN A 24 2.18 -4.16 0.23
C ASN A 24 2.18 -4.95 1.54
N VAL A 25 3.21 -4.76 2.37
CA VAL A 25 3.27 -5.36 3.70
C VAL A 25 2.18 -4.76 4.60
N LEU A 26 1.98 -3.44 4.61
CA LEU A 26 0.88 -2.82 5.38
C LEU A 26 -0.50 -3.37 4.98
N THR A 27 -0.76 -3.44 3.68
CA THR A 27 -2.03 -3.92 3.16
C THR A 27 -2.27 -5.40 3.42
N TYR A 28 -1.22 -6.22 3.46
CA TYR A 28 -1.34 -7.61 3.89
C TYR A 28 -1.73 -7.74 5.38
N LEU A 29 -1.13 -6.93 6.25
CA LEU A 29 -1.53 -6.90 7.67
C LEU A 29 -3.00 -6.52 7.83
N ILE A 30 -3.42 -5.47 7.13
CA ILE A 30 -4.82 -5.01 7.11
C ILE A 30 -5.74 -6.09 6.54
N LYS A 31 -5.33 -6.78 5.47
CA LYS A 31 -6.05 -7.90 4.88
C LYS A 31 -6.35 -8.98 5.92
N MET A 32 -5.36 -9.35 6.74
CA MET A 32 -5.56 -10.32 7.83
C MET A 32 -6.58 -9.80 8.84
N GLY A 33 -6.41 -8.56 9.32
CA GLY A 33 -7.31 -7.92 10.28
C GLY A 33 -8.77 -7.83 9.81
N VAL A 34 -8.97 -7.40 8.57
CA VAL A 34 -10.30 -7.24 7.96
C VAL A 34 -10.95 -8.58 7.71
N ARG A 35 -10.21 -9.59 7.21
CA ARG A 35 -10.72 -10.96 7.04
C ARG A 35 -11.19 -11.52 8.37
N ASP A 36 -10.34 -11.42 9.39
CA ASP A 36 -10.57 -12.01 10.70
C ASP A 36 -11.73 -11.33 11.41
N PHE A 37 -11.81 -9.99 11.35
CA PHE A 37 -12.98 -9.27 11.83
C PHE A 37 -14.28 -9.74 11.18
N GLN A 38 -14.27 -9.95 9.86
CA GLN A 38 -15.44 -10.44 9.13
C GLN A 38 -15.83 -11.88 9.49
N ILE A 39 -14.85 -12.72 9.85
CA ILE A 39 -15.11 -14.06 10.42
C ILE A 39 -15.83 -13.93 11.75
N LEU A 40 -15.40 -13.00 12.63
CA LEU A 40 -16.03 -12.79 13.94
C LEU A 40 -17.51 -12.39 13.84
N ILE A 41 -17.87 -11.61 12.83
CA ILE A 41 -19.26 -11.19 12.57
C ILE A 41 -20.03 -12.14 11.65
N GLY A 42 -19.45 -13.31 11.31
CA GLY A 42 -20.15 -14.38 10.59
C GLY A 42 -20.44 -14.09 9.11
N ILE A 43 -19.64 -13.25 8.44
CA ILE A 43 -19.82 -12.97 7.01
C ILE A 43 -19.42 -14.20 6.18
N GLU A 44 -20.25 -14.52 5.17
CA GLU A 44 -19.99 -15.64 4.27
C GLU A 44 -18.62 -15.53 3.57
N PRO A 45 -17.91 -16.66 3.35
CA PRO A 45 -16.57 -16.66 2.76
C PRO A 45 -16.41 -15.89 1.44
N SER A 46 -17.39 -15.97 0.55
CA SER A 46 -17.35 -15.30 -0.76
C SER A 46 -17.40 -13.78 -0.59
N LEU A 47 -18.33 -13.29 0.23
CA LEU A 47 -18.46 -11.87 0.54
C LEU A 47 -17.23 -11.37 1.31
N ASN A 48 -16.73 -12.16 2.26
CA ASN A 48 -15.52 -11.84 3.01
C ASN A 48 -14.33 -11.60 2.08
N PHE A 49 -14.12 -12.47 1.08
CA PHE A 49 -13.07 -12.25 0.07
C PHE A 49 -13.21 -10.90 -0.65
N TRP A 50 -14.37 -10.62 -1.24
CA TRP A 50 -14.58 -9.40 -2.04
C TRP A 50 -14.45 -8.14 -1.20
N ILE A 51 -15.09 -8.10 -0.02
CA ILE A 51 -15.02 -6.96 0.89
C ILE A 51 -13.56 -6.75 1.34
N THR A 52 -12.84 -7.82 1.65
CA THR A 52 -11.44 -7.73 2.05
C THR A 52 -10.58 -7.16 0.93
N GLU A 53 -10.63 -7.70 -0.28
CA GLU A 53 -9.79 -7.22 -1.39
C GLU A 53 -10.12 -5.77 -1.77
N LEU A 54 -11.41 -5.40 -1.83
CA LEU A 54 -11.83 -4.02 -2.13
C LEU A 54 -11.40 -3.03 -1.04
N SER A 55 -11.54 -3.41 0.24
CA SER A 55 -11.12 -2.56 1.36
C SER A 55 -9.61 -2.33 1.33
N VAL A 56 -8.85 -3.39 1.07
CA VAL A 56 -7.40 -3.32 0.97
C VAL A 56 -6.96 -2.46 -0.22
N LEU A 57 -7.61 -2.60 -1.38
CA LEU A 57 -7.35 -1.77 -2.56
C LEU A 57 -7.62 -0.28 -2.29
N LEU A 58 -8.73 0.02 -1.61
CA LEU A 58 -9.09 1.39 -1.24
C LEU A 58 -8.08 2.01 -0.26
N ILE A 59 -7.66 1.25 0.75
CA ILE A 59 -6.64 1.70 1.70
C ILE A 59 -5.30 1.92 1.00
N PHE A 60 -4.93 1.05 0.06
CA PHE A 60 -3.73 1.21 -0.76
C PHE A 60 -3.76 2.53 -1.55
N ILE A 61 -4.85 2.80 -2.26
CA ILE A 61 -5.05 4.07 -3.01
C ILE A 61 -4.93 5.28 -2.08
N ILE A 62 -5.62 5.25 -0.93
CA ILE A 62 -5.60 6.37 0.03
C ILE A 62 -4.18 6.61 0.55
N ALA A 63 -3.47 5.54 0.93
CA ALA A 63 -2.11 5.64 1.42
C ALA A 63 -1.19 6.27 0.36
N GLU A 64 -1.27 5.83 -0.89
CA GLU A 64 -0.49 6.42 -1.99
C GLU A 64 -0.80 7.90 -2.20
N ILE A 65 -2.07 8.30 -2.19
CA ILE A 65 -2.46 9.71 -2.33
C ILE A 65 -1.89 10.55 -1.18
N VAL A 66 -1.96 10.05 0.05
CA VAL A 66 -1.41 10.74 1.23
C VAL A 66 0.11 10.92 1.09
N ILE A 67 0.82 9.86 0.69
CA ILE A 67 2.27 9.89 0.47
C ILE A 67 2.62 10.88 -0.63
N LEU A 68 1.93 10.83 -1.77
CA LEU A 68 2.15 11.75 -2.88
C LEU A 68 1.94 13.21 -2.45
N LYS A 69 0.85 13.51 -1.74
CA LYS A 69 0.60 14.86 -1.21
C LYS A 69 1.69 15.31 -0.24
N TRP A 70 2.18 14.41 0.60
CA TRP A 70 3.26 14.71 1.53
C TRP A 70 4.57 15.04 0.80
N PHE A 71 4.92 14.30 -0.26
CA PHE A 71 6.07 14.61 -1.11
C PHE A 71 5.93 15.94 -1.86
N ILE A 72 4.75 16.22 -2.42
CA ILE A 72 4.48 17.49 -3.13
C ILE A 72 4.59 18.69 -2.17
N LYS A 73 4.07 18.57 -0.94
CA LYS A 73 4.11 19.65 0.05
C LYS A 73 5.52 19.93 0.56
N ASN A 74 6.34 18.89 0.69
CA ASN A 74 7.69 18.98 1.24
C ASN A 74 8.75 19.20 0.16
N ASP A 75 8.52 20.13 -0.78
CA ASP A 75 9.28 20.39 -2.01
C ASP A 75 10.82 20.62 -1.86
N ASN A 76 11.34 20.52 -0.63
CA ASN A 76 12.75 20.47 -0.29
C ASN A 76 13.34 19.05 -0.40
N TYR A 77 13.63 18.63 -1.63
CA TYR A 77 14.41 17.41 -1.95
C TYR A 77 15.91 17.54 -1.63
N SER A 78 16.26 18.09 -0.46
CA SER A 78 17.65 18.08 0.00
C SER A 78 18.10 16.63 0.25
N LYS A 79 19.40 16.33 0.05
CA LYS A 79 19.94 14.98 0.31
C LYS A 79 19.62 14.49 1.72
N GLU A 80 19.60 15.40 2.69
CA GLU A 80 19.33 15.08 4.08
C GLU A 80 17.85 14.75 4.33
N ASN A 81 16.93 15.47 3.70
CA ASN A 81 15.50 15.14 3.75
C ASN A 81 15.22 13.79 3.09
N ILE A 82 15.81 13.51 1.92
CA ILE A 82 15.66 12.20 1.26
C ILE A 82 16.14 11.06 2.16
N LYS A 83 17.26 11.24 2.89
CA LYS A 83 17.75 10.25 3.85
C LYS A 83 16.77 10.04 4.99
N LYS A 84 16.20 11.11 5.56
CA LYS A 84 15.18 11.01 6.62
C LYS A 84 13.94 10.26 6.14
N ILE A 85 13.47 10.57 4.93
CA ILE A 85 12.34 9.88 4.29
C ILE A 85 12.64 8.38 4.18
N PHE A 86 13.82 8.03 3.66
CA PHE A 86 14.21 6.63 3.49
C PHE A 86 14.29 5.89 4.84
N VAL A 87 14.89 6.50 5.88
CA VAL A 87 14.95 5.93 7.23
C VAL A 87 13.56 5.75 7.83
N PHE A 88 12.67 6.73 7.66
CA PHE A 88 11.28 6.63 8.11
C PHE A 88 10.58 5.42 7.50
N TRP A 89 10.73 5.22 6.20
CA TRP A 89 10.16 4.05 5.52
C TRP A 89 10.76 2.74 6.02
N ILE A 90 12.07 2.67 6.27
CA ILE A 90 12.71 1.47 6.84
C ILE A 90 12.11 1.13 8.21
N ILE A 91 11.99 2.12 9.10
CA ILE A 91 11.42 1.92 10.43
C ILE A 91 9.96 1.46 10.30
N SER A 92 9.20 2.06 9.39
CA SER A 92 7.81 1.70 9.14
C SER A 92 7.69 0.26 8.63
N PHE A 93 8.51 -0.12 7.66
CA PHE A 93 8.59 -1.48 7.14
C PHE A 93 8.85 -2.50 8.25
N LEU A 94 9.90 -2.28 9.04
CA LEU A 94 10.26 -3.17 10.16
C LEU A 94 9.16 -3.25 11.21
N GLY A 95 8.53 -2.12 11.56
CA GLY A 95 7.42 -2.09 12.50
C GLY A 95 6.22 -2.90 12.00
N ILE A 96 5.87 -2.78 10.71
CA ILE A 96 4.76 -3.54 10.13
C ILE A 96 5.10 -5.03 10.05
N GLU A 97 6.33 -5.41 9.67
CA GLU A 97 6.78 -6.81 9.68
C GLU A 97 6.67 -7.45 11.07
N ILE A 98 7.10 -6.72 12.12
CA ILE A 98 6.92 -7.17 13.50
C ILE A 98 5.45 -7.38 13.84
N LEU A 99 4.58 -6.45 13.44
CA LEU A 99 3.13 -6.60 13.64
C LEU A 99 2.56 -7.78 12.86
N GLN A 100 3.00 -8.02 11.62
CA GLN A 100 2.62 -9.20 10.84
C GLN A 100 3.09 -10.50 11.46
N PHE A 101 4.24 -10.50 12.12
CA PHE A 101 4.72 -11.67 12.85
C PHE A 101 3.89 -11.92 14.11
N ILE A 102 3.61 -10.87 14.88
CA ILE A 102 2.85 -10.98 16.14
C ILE A 102 1.38 -11.32 15.88
N TYR A 103 0.78 -10.78 14.82
CA TYR A 103 -0.66 -10.88 14.60
C TYR A 103 -1.16 -12.33 14.53
N PRO A 104 -0.60 -13.25 13.71
CA PRO A 104 -1.00 -14.65 13.68
C PRO A 104 -0.76 -15.38 15.00
N ILE A 105 0.26 -15.00 15.78
CA ILE A 105 0.55 -15.62 17.08
C ILE A 105 -0.57 -15.37 18.08
N VAL A 106 -1.22 -14.20 18.01
CA VAL A 106 -2.26 -13.80 18.97
C VAL A 106 -3.66 -14.03 18.41
N ALA A 107 -3.94 -13.56 17.19
CA ALA A 107 -5.28 -13.54 16.62
C ALA A 107 -5.74 -14.92 16.12
N THR A 108 -4.87 -15.66 15.44
CA THR A 108 -5.26 -16.94 14.84
C THR A 108 -5.69 -17.98 15.88
N PRO A 109 -4.98 -18.18 17.02
CA PRO A 109 -5.45 -19.07 18.08
C PRO A 109 -6.81 -18.66 18.67
N PHE A 110 -7.04 -17.35 18.82
CA PHE A 110 -8.33 -16.84 19.29
C PHE A 110 -9.46 -17.19 18.32
N ILE A 111 -9.24 -17.01 17.02
CA ILE A 111 -10.25 -17.30 15.99
C ILE A 111 -10.50 -18.80 15.88
N LEU A 112 -9.45 -19.61 15.84
CA LEU A 112 -9.58 -21.07 15.77
C LEU A 112 -10.34 -21.61 16.98
N LYS A 113 -10.10 -21.07 18.18
CA LYS A 113 -10.80 -21.53 19.39
C LYS A 113 -12.30 -21.22 19.38
N ASN A 114 -12.73 -20.13 18.75
CA ASN A 114 -14.11 -19.63 18.86
C ASN A 114 -14.93 -19.76 17.55
N TYR A 115 -14.28 -19.89 16.40
CA TYR A 115 -14.87 -19.80 15.06
C TYR A 115 -14.19 -20.77 14.06
N GLU A 116 -13.76 -21.94 14.53
CA GLU A 116 -13.00 -22.93 13.77
C GLU A 116 -13.63 -23.28 12.42
N ASP A 117 -14.91 -23.65 12.42
CA ASP A 117 -15.64 -24.07 11.22
C ASP A 117 -15.71 -22.96 10.17
N VAL A 118 -15.97 -21.73 10.61
CA VAL A 118 -16.06 -20.56 9.73
C VAL A 118 -14.68 -20.26 9.13
N TYR A 119 -13.63 -20.31 9.94
CA TYR A 119 -12.25 -20.13 9.49
C TYR A 119 -11.87 -21.15 8.43
N PHE A 120 -12.07 -22.45 8.67
CA PHE A 120 -11.73 -23.48 7.68
C PHE A 120 -12.61 -23.41 6.43
N SER A 121 -13.90 -23.08 6.57
CA SER A 121 -14.78 -22.88 5.42
C SER A 121 -14.27 -21.77 4.49
N TYR A 122 -13.72 -20.69 5.06
CA TYR A 122 -13.11 -19.60 4.32
C TYR A 122 -11.91 -20.06 3.48
N PHE A 123 -10.94 -20.71 4.11
CA PHE A 123 -9.74 -21.19 3.41
C PHE A 123 -10.05 -22.32 2.41
N ASN A 124 -10.97 -23.22 2.75
CA ASN A 124 -11.42 -24.26 1.82
C ASN A 124 -12.09 -23.65 0.58
N ARG A 125 -12.87 -22.57 0.74
CA ARG A 125 -13.49 -21.89 -0.40
C ARG A 125 -12.47 -21.18 -1.27
N LEU A 126 -11.46 -20.53 -0.67
CA LEU A 126 -10.35 -19.94 -1.41
C LEU A 126 -9.62 -21.00 -2.24
N ASN A 127 -9.26 -22.13 -1.64
CA ASN A 127 -8.50 -23.16 -2.32
C ASN A 127 -9.30 -23.94 -3.37
N SER A 128 -10.60 -24.13 -3.15
CA SER A 128 -11.47 -24.87 -4.09
C SER A 128 -11.98 -24.03 -5.25
N ASN A 129 -12.12 -22.71 -5.08
CA ASN A 129 -12.67 -21.83 -6.11
C ASN A 129 -11.55 -21.14 -6.91
N ARG A 130 -11.20 -21.74 -8.07
CA ARG A 130 -10.19 -21.18 -9.00
C ARG A 130 -10.45 -19.72 -9.38
N LEU A 131 -11.70 -19.31 -9.53
CA LEU A 131 -12.03 -17.93 -9.89
C LEU A 131 -11.62 -16.95 -8.79
N ILE A 132 -11.90 -17.27 -7.52
CA ILE A 132 -11.53 -16.43 -6.38
C ILE A 132 -10.00 -16.30 -6.28
N THR A 133 -9.27 -17.40 -6.47
CA THR A 133 -7.80 -17.40 -6.48
C THR A 133 -7.24 -16.53 -7.61
N ILE A 134 -7.78 -16.65 -8.83
CA ILE A 134 -7.39 -15.80 -9.96
C ILE A 134 -7.66 -14.33 -9.64
N MET A 135 -8.82 -14.02 -9.07
CA MET A 135 -9.19 -12.65 -8.71
C MET A 135 -8.24 -12.08 -7.66
N GLY A 136 -7.78 -12.87 -6.70
CA GLY A 136 -6.77 -12.44 -5.72
C GLY A 136 -5.47 -11.97 -6.40
N SER A 137 -5.02 -12.69 -7.43
CA SER A 137 -3.87 -12.28 -8.26
C SER A 137 -4.16 -11.03 -9.08
N VAL A 138 -5.37 -10.89 -9.63
CA VAL A 138 -5.80 -9.68 -10.35
C VAL A 138 -5.74 -8.46 -9.44
N PHE A 139 -6.24 -8.54 -8.20
CA PHE A 139 -6.14 -7.45 -7.21
C PHE A 139 -4.69 -7.10 -6.89
N ALA A 140 -3.80 -8.10 -6.78
CA ALA A 140 -2.38 -7.84 -6.56
C ALA A 140 -1.73 -7.09 -7.73
N ILE A 141 -2.01 -7.49 -8.98
CA ILE A 141 -1.53 -6.80 -10.19
C ILE A 141 -2.13 -5.39 -10.28
N LEU A 142 -3.41 -5.24 -9.97
CA LEU A 142 -4.12 -3.97 -10.01
C LEU A 142 -3.48 -2.92 -9.09
N ARG A 143 -3.00 -3.32 -7.91
CA ARG A 143 -2.24 -2.42 -7.01
C ARG A 143 -1.00 -1.83 -7.69
N TYR A 144 -0.21 -2.65 -8.40
CA TYR A 144 0.95 -2.13 -9.13
C TYR A 144 0.55 -1.20 -10.28
N PHE A 145 -0.55 -1.49 -10.97
CA PHE A 145 -1.07 -0.63 -12.03
C PHE A 145 -1.53 0.74 -11.48
N ILE A 146 -2.27 0.72 -10.36
CA ILE A 146 -2.72 1.92 -9.64
C ILE A 146 -1.53 2.76 -9.19
N PHE A 147 -0.51 2.14 -8.60
CA PHE A 147 0.71 2.86 -8.19
C PHE A 147 1.32 3.62 -9.36
N GLY A 148 1.51 2.95 -10.50
CA GLY A 148 2.03 3.59 -11.71
C GLY A 148 1.16 4.75 -12.20
N LEU A 149 -0.16 4.57 -12.16
CA LEU A 149 -1.14 5.59 -12.57
C LEU A 149 -1.14 6.81 -11.64
N ILE A 150 -1.10 6.60 -10.32
CA ILE A 150 -1.04 7.68 -9.33
C ILE A 150 0.27 8.46 -9.45
N LEU A 151 1.40 7.78 -9.66
CA LEU A 151 2.67 8.46 -9.94
C LEU A 151 2.62 9.31 -11.21
N TYR A 152 2.05 8.77 -12.30
CA TYR A 152 1.92 9.49 -13.56
C TYR A 152 1.06 10.76 -13.42
N ILE A 153 -0.09 10.64 -12.74
CA ILE A 153 -0.96 11.79 -12.46
C ILE A 153 -0.26 12.79 -11.53
N GLY A 154 0.41 12.30 -10.49
CA GLY A 154 1.17 13.10 -9.54
C GLY A 154 2.26 13.94 -10.20
N GLN A 155 2.99 13.36 -11.15
CA GLN A 155 3.99 14.08 -11.94
C GLN A 155 3.36 15.23 -12.74
N LYS A 156 2.23 14.98 -13.41
CA LYS A 156 1.52 16.01 -14.18
C LYS A 156 1.06 17.18 -13.30
N LEU A 157 0.53 16.88 -12.11
CA LEU A 157 0.10 17.88 -11.13
C LEU A 157 1.28 18.70 -10.59
N PHE A 158 2.40 18.04 -10.28
CA PHE A 158 3.61 18.71 -9.79
C PHE A 158 4.19 19.68 -10.83
N ILE A 159 4.24 19.26 -12.10
CA ILE A 159 4.72 20.10 -13.20
C ILE A 159 3.84 21.35 -13.34
N LYS A 160 2.51 21.19 -13.33
CA LYS A 160 1.55 22.30 -13.43
C LYS A 160 1.74 23.34 -12.32
N ASN A 161 1.83 22.90 -11.05
CA ASN A 161 2.03 23.80 -9.91
C ASN A 161 3.33 24.62 -10.03
N ARG A 162 4.41 24.04 -10.56
CA ARG A 162 5.68 24.75 -10.76
C ARG A 162 5.60 25.85 -11.80
N TYR A 163 4.86 25.62 -12.89
CA TYR A 163 4.67 26.62 -13.94
C TYR A 163 3.86 27.82 -13.41
N GLU A 164 2.75 27.57 -12.70
CA GLU A 164 1.89 28.62 -12.13
C GLU A 164 2.67 29.51 -11.14
N LEU A 165 3.47 28.91 -10.25
CA LEU A 165 4.32 29.68 -9.31
C LEU A 165 5.41 30.51 -10.02
N SER A 166 5.94 30.02 -11.15
CA SER A 166 6.96 30.75 -11.91
C SER A 166 6.41 31.94 -12.71
N GLU A 167 5.13 31.92 -13.08
CA GLU A 167 4.47 33.05 -13.73
C GLU A 167 4.08 34.14 -12.74
N ILE A 168 3.74 33.77 -11.50
CA ILE A 168 3.46 34.73 -10.42
C ILE A 168 4.75 35.48 -10.05
N GLY A 169 5.86 34.78 -9.86
CA GLY A 169 7.16 35.40 -9.52
C GLY A 169 7.84 36.19 -10.65
N LYS A 170 7.27 36.23 -11.85
CA LYS A 170 7.72 37.10 -12.95
C LYS A 170 6.94 38.41 -13.08
N LYS A 171 5.86 38.55 -12.29
CA LYS A 171 5.03 39.76 -12.26
C LYS A 171 5.37 40.73 -11.12
N GLU A 172 6.37 40.40 -10.32
CA GLU A 172 7.03 41.27 -9.33
C GLU A 172 8.38 41.77 -9.87
#